data_AF-A0A7V8NXH5-F1
#
_entry.id   AF-A0A7V8NXH5-F1
#
_cell.length_a   1.000
_cell.length_b   1.000
_cell.length_c   1.000
_cell.angle_alpha   90.00
_cell.angle_beta   90.00
_cell.angle_gamma   90.00
#
_symmetry.space_group_name_H-M   'P 1'
#
loop_
_entity.id
_entity.type
_entity.pdbx_description
1 polymer ?
#
loop_
_entity_poly.entity_id
_entity_poly.type
_entity_poly.pdbx_seq_one_letter_code
_entity_poly.pdbx_strand_id
1 'polypeptide(L)'
;SDDTCVKVITDARQHQHPFSSADAAVNLTNAGYGEPVILEMTKVDQLDNLSGDAVMLRLVGLSDSAVDVILHKRMRGQRTLASAEIGRLKNTGLTEGQIMERINRGMTDAEADKEAAYREATRNHANTGFTRIHGRRR
;
A
#
# COMPACT_ATOMS: atom_id res chain seq x y z
N SER A 1 -6.16 16.48 17.19
CA SER A 1 -6.40 17.45 18.26
C SER A 1 -6.17 18.86 17.73
N ASP A 2 -6.50 19.92 18.48
CA ASP A 2 -6.24 21.31 18.05
C ASP A 2 -4.74 21.55 17.86
N ASP A 3 -3.90 20.99 18.73
CA ASP A 3 -2.44 21.03 18.65
C ASP A 3 -1.89 20.39 17.36
N THR A 4 -2.50 19.30 16.89
CA THR A 4 -2.13 18.69 15.59
C THR A 4 -2.42 19.65 14.46
N CYS A 5 -3.61 20.28 14.44
CA CYS A 5 -3.99 21.19 13.37
C CYS A 5 -3.03 22.38 13.27
N VAL A 6 -2.67 22.97 14.43
CA VAL A 6 -1.72 24.09 14.48
C VAL A 6 -0.34 23.68 13.97
N LYS A 7 0.16 22.49 14.34
CA LYS A 7 1.45 21.98 13.85
C LYS A 7 1.45 21.74 12.36
N VAL A 8 0.41 21.12 11.83
CA VAL A 8 0.32 20.82 10.40
C VAL A 8 0.29 22.11 9.56
N ILE A 9 -0.46 23.13 9.99
CA ILE A 9 -0.50 24.44 9.34
C ILE A 9 0.87 25.14 9.42
N THR A 10 1.55 25.03 10.56
CA THR A 10 2.88 25.62 10.76
C THR A 10 3.90 25.00 9.81
N ASP A 11 3.92 23.68 9.69
CA ASP A 11 4.84 22.94 8.82
C ASP A 11 4.58 23.26 7.33
N ALA A 12 3.31 23.27 6.88
CA ALA A 12 2.97 23.66 5.51
C ALA A 12 3.44 25.09 5.16
N ARG A 13 3.30 26.01 6.11
CA ARG A 13 3.79 27.39 5.95
C ARG A 13 5.31 27.46 5.89
N GLN A 14 6.03 26.65 6.67
CA GLN A 14 7.49 26.56 6.61
C GLN A 14 7.97 26.04 5.26
N HIS A 15 7.23 25.09 4.66
CA HIS A 15 7.54 24.55 3.33
C HIS A 15 7.04 25.44 2.17
N GLN A 16 6.44 26.61 2.46
CA GLN A 16 5.90 27.54 1.46
C GLN A 16 4.81 26.93 0.56
N HIS A 17 4.12 25.90 1.04
CA HIS A 17 3.02 25.26 0.32
C HIS A 17 1.66 25.70 0.91
N PRO A 18 0.65 25.99 0.07
CA PRO A 18 -0.71 26.19 0.54
C PRO A 18 -1.15 24.97 1.34
N PHE A 19 -1.76 25.16 2.51
CA PHE A 19 -2.27 24.04 3.29
C PHE A 19 -3.54 23.47 2.63
N SER A 20 -3.35 22.57 1.67
CA SER A 20 -4.40 21.81 0.99
C SER A 20 -4.55 20.38 1.53
N SER A 21 -3.71 20.00 2.49
CA SER A 21 -3.60 18.63 3.02
C SER A 21 -4.59 18.30 4.13
N ALA A 22 -5.59 19.15 4.36
CA ALA A 22 -6.62 18.93 5.37
C ALA A 22 -7.38 17.62 5.10
N ASP A 23 -7.77 17.37 3.84
CA ASP A 23 -8.44 16.13 3.45
C ASP A 23 -7.54 14.90 3.63
N ALA A 24 -6.24 15.02 3.34
CA ALA A 24 -5.26 13.96 3.58
C ALA A 24 -5.16 13.60 5.07
N ALA A 25 -5.06 14.60 5.95
CA ALA A 25 -5.03 14.38 7.40
C ALA A 25 -6.34 13.77 7.94
N VAL A 26 -7.49 14.21 7.42
CA VAL A 26 -8.81 13.65 7.76
C VAL A 26 -8.92 12.20 7.32
N ASN A 27 -8.52 11.87 6.09
CA ASN A 27 -8.56 10.51 5.57
C ASN A 27 -7.67 9.56 6.39
N LEU A 28 -6.47 10.00 6.80
CA LEU A 28 -5.59 9.22 7.66
C LEU A 28 -6.20 9.00 9.05
N THR A 29 -6.78 10.04 9.65
CA THR A 29 -7.46 9.95 10.94
C THR A 29 -8.63 8.96 10.88
N ASN A 30 -9.45 9.04 9.83
CA ASN A 30 -10.58 8.14 9.60
C ASN A 30 -10.15 6.70 9.33
N ALA A 31 -9.00 6.52 8.67
CA ALA A 31 -8.38 5.22 8.48
C ALA A 31 -7.71 4.69 9.77
N GLY A 32 -7.75 5.44 10.87
CA GLY A 32 -7.28 5.07 12.20
C GLY A 32 -5.80 5.32 12.45
N TYR A 33 -5.14 6.17 11.66
CA TYR A 33 -3.73 6.53 11.91
C TYR A 33 -3.64 7.50 13.08
N GLY A 34 -2.62 7.29 13.92
CA GLY A 34 -2.34 8.18 15.04
C GLY A 34 -1.75 9.51 14.59
N GLU A 35 -2.01 10.56 15.37
CA GLU A 35 -1.45 11.90 15.17
C GLU A 35 0.08 11.90 14.95
N PRO A 36 0.90 11.07 15.62
CA PRO A 36 2.36 11.06 15.40
C PRO A 36 2.75 10.77 13.95
N VAL A 37 2.07 9.83 13.28
CA VAL A 37 2.35 9.45 11.89
C VAL A 37 1.96 10.57 10.93
N ILE A 38 0.79 11.20 11.16
CA ILE A 38 0.32 12.34 10.36
C ILE A 38 1.30 13.51 10.46
N LEU A 39 1.78 13.80 11.67
CA LEU A 39 2.79 14.85 11.90
C LEU A 39 4.13 14.49 11.25
N GLU A 40 4.56 13.23 11.30
CA GLU A 40 5.79 12.80 10.62
C GLU A 40 5.71 12.99 9.11
N MET A 41 4.60 12.57 8.48
CA MET A 41 4.35 12.78 7.05
C MET A 41 4.35 14.25 6.66
N THR A 42 3.80 15.11 7.53
CA THR A 42 3.77 16.56 7.28
C THR A 42 5.18 17.15 7.32
N LYS A 43 5.99 16.77 8.31
CA LYS A 43 7.37 17.26 8.45
C LYS A 43 8.28 16.94 7.27
N VAL A 44 8.03 15.82 6.60
CA VAL A 44 8.80 15.42 5.41
C VAL A 44 8.13 15.84 4.09
N ASP A 45 7.06 16.63 4.17
CA ASP A 45 6.28 17.10 3.00
C ASP A 45 5.73 15.96 2.13
N GLN A 46 5.34 14.85 2.77
CA GLN A 46 4.80 13.65 2.12
C GLN A 46 3.34 13.38 2.49
N LEU A 47 2.68 14.26 3.23
CA LEU A 47 1.30 14.05 3.69
C LEU A 47 0.34 13.83 2.52
N ASP A 48 0.37 14.70 1.51
CA ASP A 48 -0.52 14.56 0.34
C ASP A 48 -0.13 13.37 -0.54
N ASN A 49 1.16 13.11 -0.69
CA ASN A 49 1.66 12.03 -1.55
C ASN A 49 1.40 10.64 -0.96
N LEU A 50 1.54 10.46 0.35
CA LEU A 50 1.49 9.15 1.00
C LEU A 50 0.14 8.85 1.67
N SER A 51 -0.73 9.83 1.88
CA SER A 51 -2.00 9.62 2.60
C SER A 51 -2.88 8.58 1.92
N GLY A 52 -3.13 8.72 0.61
CA GLY A 52 -3.93 7.76 -0.15
C GLY A 52 -3.32 6.35 -0.16
N ASP A 53 -2.00 6.29 -0.27
CA ASP A 53 -1.25 5.04 -0.22
C ASP A 53 -1.34 4.35 1.15
N ALA A 54 -1.20 5.10 2.23
CA ALA A 54 -1.36 4.60 3.59
C ALA A 54 -2.75 3.99 3.79
N VAL A 55 -3.81 4.72 3.42
CA VAL A 55 -5.19 4.22 3.46
C VAL A 55 -5.33 2.93 2.64
N MET A 56 -4.76 2.88 1.43
CA MET A 56 -4.82 1.70 0.58
C MET A 56 -4.11 0.48 1.20
N LEU A 57 -2.94 0.65 1.82
CA LEU A 57 -2.20 -0.44 2.46
C LEU A 57 -3.00 -1.07 3.61
N ARG A 58 -3.73 -0.27 4.40
CA ARG A 58 -4.67 -0.77 5.41
C ARG A 58 -5.90 -1.44 4.81
N LEU A 59 -6.45 -0.92 3.71
CA LEU A 59 -7.59 -1.55 3.01
C LEU A 59 -7.24 -2.90 2.36
N VAL A 60 -6.00 -3.04 1.89
CA VAL A 60 -5.42 -4.34 1.49
C VAL A 60 -5.33 -5.30 2.70
N GLY A 61 -5.53 -4.80 3.91
CA GLY A 61 -5.59 -5.54 5.16
C GLY A 61 -4.20 -5.82 5.74
N LEU A 62 -3.16 -5.08 5.32
CA LEU A 62 -1.84 -5.26 5.90
C LEU A 62 -1.88 -4.97 7.40
N SER A 63 -1.09 -5.72 8.17
CA SER A 63 -0.86 -5.40 9.58
C SER A 63 -0.25 -4.00 9.75
N ASP A 64 -0.59 -3.34 10.86
CA ASP A 64 -0.08 -2.00 11.18
C ASP A 64 1.46 -1.95 11.15
N SER A 65 2.12 -2.99 11.65
CA SER A 65 3.58 -3.08 11.62
C SER A 65 4.14 -3.12 10.20
N ALA A 66 3.51 -3.86 9.27
CA ALA A 66 3.96 -3.90 7.88
C ALA A 66 3.74 -2.54 7.18
N VAL A 67 2.59 -1.92 7.43
CA VAL A 67 2.24 -0.58 6.94
C VAL A 67 3.27 0.45 7.41
N ASP A 68 3.58 0.48 8.71
CA ASP A 68 4.55 1.43 9.29
C ASP A 68 5.93 1.28 8.65
N VAL A 69 6.40 0.05 8.44
CA VAL A 69 7.70 -0.19 7.79
C VAL A 69 7.70 0.34 6.35
N ILE A 70 6.62 0.12 5.59
CA ILE A 70 6.51 0.62 4.21
C ILE A 70 6.47 2.15 4.19
N LEU A 71 5.67 2.77 5.05
CA LEU A 71 5.54 4.23 5.12
C LEU A 71 6.84 4.90 5.53
N HIS A 72 7.54 4.41 6.56
CA HIS A 72 8.85 4.96 6.95
C HIS A 72 9.90 4.81 5.84
N LYS A 73 9.89 3.70 5.09
CA LYS A 73 10.76 3.54 3.92
C LYS A 73 10.48 4.63 2.88
N ARG A 74 9.21 4.85 2.54
CA ARG A 74 8.81 5.87 1.56
C ARG A 74 9.13 7.29 2.02
N MET A 75 8.90 7.62 3.29
CA MET A 75 9.27 8.91 3.87
C MET A 75 10.78 9.18 3.82
N ARG A 76 11.61 8.12 3.84
CA ARG A 76 13.07 8.19 3.67
C ARG A 76 13.51 8.18 2.20
N GLY A 77 12.58 8.27 1.25
CA GLY A 77 12.87 8.16 -0.18
C GLY A 77 13.34 6.77 -0.62
N GLN A 78 13.18 5.74 0.22
CA GLN A 78 13.52 4.37 -0.17
C GLN A 78 12.42 3.82 -1.07
N ARG A 79 12.85 3.23 -2.20
CA ARG A 79 11.93 2.59 -3.13
C ARG A 79 11.22 1.42 -2.43
N THR A 80 9.91 1.39 -2.59
CA THR A 80 9.04 0.28 -2.20
C THR A 80 8.10 -0.02 -3.36
N LEU A 81 7.42 -1.16 -3.32
CA LEU A 81 6.36 -1.45 -4.28
C LEU A 81 5.20 -0.47 -4.11
N ALA A 82 4.53 -0.14 -5.21
CA ALA A 82 3.29 0.61 -5.21
C ALA A 82 2.20 -0.13 -4.41
N SER A 83 1.31 0.62 -3.75
CA SER A 83 0.28 0.05 -2.87
C SER A 83 -0.68 -0.85 -3.63
N ALA A 84 -0.94 -0.56 -4.92
CA ALA A 84 -1.70 -1.40 -5.82
C ALA A 84 -1.05 -2.77 -6.06
N GLU A 85 0.26 -2.80 -6.33
CA GLU A 85 0.99 -4.06 -6.57
C GLU A 85 1.09 -4.90 -5.30
N ILE A 86 1.28 -4.25 -4.15
CA ILE A 86 1.21 -4.91 -2.83
C ILE A 86 -0.17 -5.57 -2.64
N GLY A 87 -1.25 -4.85 -2.98
CA GLY A 87 -2.61 -5.38 -2.95
C GLY A 87 -2.81 -6.58 -3.86
N ARG A 88 -2.32 -6.52 -5.10
CA ARG A 88 -2.40 -7.64 -6.04
C ARG A 88 -1.63 -8.86 -5.55
N LEU A 89 -0.38 -8.68 -5.13
CA LEU A 89 0.44 -9.76 -4.58
C LEU A 89 -0.27 -10.43 -3.39
N LYS A 90 -0.82 -9.65 -2.46
CA LYS A 90 -1.58 -10.21 -1.33
C LYS A 90 -2.82 -10.97 -1.79
N ASN A 91 -3.57 -10.41 -2.75
CA ASN A 91 -4.74 -11.06 -3.32
C ASN A 91 -4.37 -12.37 -4.02
N THR A 92 -3.14 -12.53 -4.54
CA THR A 92 -2.64 -13.81 -5.08
C THR A 92 -2.23 -14.84 -4.02
N GLY A 93 -2.41 -14.51 -2.73
CA GLY A 93 -2.20 -15.41 -1.60
C GLY A 93 -0.79 -15.36 -1.02
N LEU A 94 0.01 -14.34 -1.37
CA LEU A 94 1.27 -14.11 -0.67
C LEU A 94 1.00 -13.65 0.76
N THR A 95 1.82 -14.14 1.68
CA THR A 95 1.83 -13.64 3.06
C THR A 95 2.53 -12.29 3.13
N GLU A 96 2.25 -11.52 4.19
CA GLU A 96 2.90 -10.23 4.41
C GLU A 96 4.42 -10.36 4.47
N GLY A 97 4.94 -11.39 5.13
CA GLY A 97 6.38 -11.66 5.19
C GLY A 97 7.00 -11.86 3.80
N GLN A 98 6.31 -12.56 2.90
CA GLN A 98 6.76 -12.76 1.51
C GLN A 98 6.72 -11.46 0.69
N ILE A 99 5.75 -10.59 0.94
CA ILE A 99 5.67 -9.27 0.30
C ILE A 99 6.80 -8.38 0.80
N MET A 100 7.04 -8.34 2.11
CA MET A 100 8.12 -7.57 2.72
C MET A 100 9.50 -8.05 2.25
N GLU A 101 9.70 -9.36 2.06
CA GLU A 101 10.92 -9.92 1.47
C GLU A 101 11.17 -9.36 0.06
N ARG A 102 10.15 -9.27 -0.78
CA ARG A 102 10.24 -8.71 -2.15
C ARG A 102 10.59 -7.23 -2.13
N ILE A 103 9.92 -6.46 -1.27
CA ILE A 103 10.21 -5.04 -1.06
C ILE A 103 11.68 -4.86 -0.63
N ASN A 104 12.15 -5.68 0.31
CA ASN A 104 13.53 -5.60 0.81
C ASN A 104 14.58 -6.05 -0.23
N ARG A 105 14.21 -6.93 -1.17
CA ARG A 105 15.04 -7.32 -2.31
C ARG A 105 15.04 -6.29 -3.44
N GLY A 106 14.25 -5.22 -3.32
CA GLY A 106 14.16 -4.19 -4.34
C GLY A 106 13.35 -4.61 -5.57
N MET A 107 12.38 -5.52 -5.39
CA MET A 107 11.43 -5.87 -6.46
C MET A 107 10.79 -4.60 -7.02
N THR A 108 10.74 -4.53 -8.35
CA THR A 108 10.11 -3.43 -9.08
C THR A 108 8.61 -3.70 -9.30
N ASP A 109 7.83 -2.65 -9.51
CA ASP A 109 6.38 -2.79 -9.79
C ASP A 109 6.13 -3.64 -11.03
N ALA A 110 6.98 -3.55 -12.06
CA ALA A 110 6.88 -4.37 -13.26
C ALA A 110 7.15 -5.87 -13.01
N GLU A 111 7.98 -6.19 -12.01
CA GLU A 111 8.21 -7.58 -11.60
C GLU A 111 7.07 -8.09 -10.73
N ALA A 112 6.54 -7.24 -9.83
CA ALA A 112 5.37 -7.55 -9.02
C ALA A 112 4.14 -7.81 -9.89
N ASP A 113 3.89 -6.99 -10.92
CA ASP A 113 2.80 -7.17 -11.89
C ASP A 113 2.91 -8.52 -12.61
N LYS A 114 4.10 -8.85 -13.10
CA LYS A 114 4.35 -10.15 -13.76
C LYS A 114 4.12 -11.33 -12.83
N GLU A 115 4.59 -11.25 -11.58
CA GLU A 115 4.37 -12.32 -10.60
C GLU A 115 2.89 -12.45 -10.24
N ALA A 116 2.20 -11.32 -10.00
CA ALA A 116 0.78 -11.30 -9.70
C ALA A 116 -0.02 -11.92 -10.86
N ALA A 117 0.23 -11.49 -12.10
CA ALA A 117 -0.43 -12.03 -13.28
C ALA A 117 -0.21 -13.55 -13.44
N TYR A 118 1.02 -14.02 -13.23
CA TYR A 118 1.34 -15.46 -13.29
C TYR A 118 0.57 -16.27 -12.22
N ARG A 119 0.49 -15.75 -10.99
CA ARG A 119 -0.22 -16.42 -9.90
C ARG A 119 -1.74 -16.36 -10.07
N GLU A 120 -2.26 -15.22 -10.53
CA GLU A 120 -3.67 -15.04 -10.89
C GLU A 120 -4.07 -16.06 -11.97
N ALA A 121 -3.28 -16.19 -13.03
CA ALA A 121 -3.51 -17.19 -14.08
C ALA A 121 -3.49 -18.62 -13.53
N THR A 122 -2.46 -18.97 -12.74
CA THR A 122 -2.34 -20.30 -12.14
C THR A 122 -3.55 -20.64 -11.26
N ARG A 123 -4.01 -19.70 -10.44
CA ARG A 123 -5.21 -19.87 -9.62
C ARG A 123 -6.47 -20.04 -10.46
N ASN A 124 -6.65 -19.20 -11.47
CA ASN A 124 -7.82 -19.24 -12.34
C ASN A 124 -7.89 -20.56 -13.13
N HIS A 125 -6.72 -21.14 -13.47
CA HIS A 125 -6.63 -22.42 -14.16
C HIS A 125 -6.65 -23.65 -13.24
N ALA A 126 -6.50 -23.49 -11.92
CA ALA A 126 -6.44 -24.60 -10.97
C ALA A 126 -7.71 -25.48 -10.97
N ASN A 127 -8.85 -24.97 -11.44
CA ASN A 127 -10.14 -25.66 -11.47
C ASN A 127 -10.77 -25.77 -12.86
N THR A 128 -10.07 -25.42 -13.95
CA THR A 128 -10.61 -25.50 -15.32
C THR A 128 -10.20 -26.77 -16.06
N GLY A 129 -9.96 -27.86 -15.34
CA GLY A 129 -9.71 -29.17 -15.93
C GLY A 129 -10.93 -29.68 -16.66
N PHE A 130 -11.12 -29.28 -17.93
CA PHE A 130 -12.09 -29.86 -18.83
C PHE A 130 -11.80 -31.37 -18.96
N THR A 131 -12.54 -32.19 -18.21
CA THR A 131 -12.58 -33.63 -18.40
C THR A 131 -13.35 -33.89 -19.70
N ARG A 132 -12.63 -34.23 -20.77
CA ARG A 132 -13.26 -34.67 -22.03
C ARG A 132 -13.96 -36.00 -21.79
N ILE A 133 -15.25 -35.97 -21.45
CA ILE A 133 -16.09 -37.18 -21.36
C ILE A 133 -16.15 -37.81 -22.75
N HIS A 134 -15.39 -38.89 -22.96
CA HIS A 134 -15.49 -39.70 -24.18
C HIS A 134 -16.74 -40.56 -24.06
N GLY A 135 -17.86 -40.05 -24.56
CA GLY A 135 -19.09 -40.81 -24.71
C GLY A 135 -18.84 -42.04 -25.60
N ARG A 136 -18.93 -43.23 -25.02
CA ARG A 136 -18.85 -44.51 -25.72
C ARG A 136 -20.08 -44.64 -26.63
N ARG A 137 -19.90 -44.50 -27.95
CA ARG A 137 -20.93 -44.85 -28.93
C ARG A 137 -21.27 -46.33 -28.76
N ARG A 138 -22.56 -46.61 -28.51
CA ARG A 138 -23.16 -47.94 -28.61
C ARG A 138 -23.42 -48.28 -30.07
#